data_AF-A0A9N8GXP7-F1
#
_entry.id   AF-A0A9N8GXP7-F1
#
_cell.length_a   1.000
_cell.length_b   1.000
_cell.length_c   1.000
_cell.angle_alpha   90.00
_cell.angle_beta   90.00
_cell.angle_gamma   90.00
#
_symmetry.space_group_name_H-M   'P 1'
#
loop_
_entity.id
_entity.type
_entity.pdbx_description
1 polymer ?
#
loop_
_entity_poly.entity_id
_entity_poly.type
_entity_poly.pdbx_seq_one_letter_code
_entity_poly.pdbx_strand_id
1 'polypeptide(L)'
;MKKIQFDIPFDQDKLLTYFNKKENNALRKKLTQVRNTSNASNGICHGLSNLYLLNENKSDGDKLIESMGAALKSIKAQSYHLKNRKPNDVEVSLLNKQIVNGLNIQISYERAYDFNKIAHKIDSLLIDNKKKKTSLINKSKDIKVDKNLISLENKENDLNIKNLYDITHLLMKNISRVNKNVSYLDSKYEIIELVTFYYNLVRKNKEDSIEIYYCHKILNENIKNKIISDLPLDDKEIKIFLANAFEFISKLEMYKNTAKNINSGLINDISLPICDYANLQINKNQSNIEKLKADIENKLKYNNDYYSLISYDGHCMAISIKHDKNNYIYKFFDPNRGIKKYDNENDFLENLKHLLSYHSDKPIPNHIDEFKFRVLSMDSFLLKH
;
A
#
# COMPACT_ATOMS: atom_id res chain seq x y z
N MET A 1 -28.25 19.16 7.56
CA MET A 1 -26.85 19.29 8.01
C MET A 1 -26.24 20.52 7.36
N LYS A 2 -25.51 21.37 8.11
CA LYS A 2 -24.81 22.51 7.51
C LYS A 2 -23.73 21.97 6.55
N LYS A 3 -23.68 22.48 5.33
CA LYS A 3 -22.70 22.09 4.32
C LYS A 3 -21.32 22.59 4.76
N ILE A 4 -20.37 21.68 4.96
CA ILE A 4 -18.99 22.07 5.28
C ILE A 4 -18.37 22.65 4.01
N GLN A 5 -17.88 23.89 4.09
CA GLN A 5 -17.15 24.54 3.00
C GLN A 5 -15.66 24.28 3.18
N PHE A 6 -15.07 23.57 2.22
CA PHE A 6 -13.64 23.31 2.14
C PHE A 6 -12.91 24.54 1.59
N ASP A 7 -11.78 24.88 2.19
CA ASP A 7 -11.00 26.08 1.89
C ASP A 7 -10.21 25.89 0.58
N ILE A 8 -9.68 24.70 0.34
CA ILE A 8 -9.05 24.30 -0.93
C ILE A 8 -9.83 23.13 -1.51
N PRO A 9 -10.77 23.34 -2.45
CA PRO A 9 -11.61 22.27 -2.99
C PRO A 9 -10.82 21.33 -3.89
N PHE A 10 -11.06 20.03 -3.74
CA PHE A 10 -10.45 18.97 -4.53
C PHE A 10 -11.45 17.83 -4.78
N ASP A 11 -11.22 17.04 -5.81
CA ASP A 11 -12.12 15.95 -6.20
C ASP A 11 -11.32 14.87 -6.95
N GLN A 12 -11.05 13.75 -6.28
CA GLN A 12 -10.26 12.66 -6.85
C GLN A 12 -10.93 12.04 -8.09
N ASP A 13 -12.25 12.08 -8.22
CA ASP A 13 -12.94 11.45 -9.35
C ASP A 13 -12.57 12.14 -10.67
N LYS A 14 -12.34 13.46 -10.62
CA LYS A 14 -11.84 14.23 -11.77
C LYS A 14 -10.42 13.79 -12.15
N LEU A 15 -9.57 13.51 -11.17
CA LEU A 15 -8.21 13.03 -11.38
C LEU A 15 -8.22 11.63 -11.99
N LEU A 16 -9.02 10.72 -11.44
CA LEU A 16 -9.17 9.35 -11.95
C LEU A 16 -9.75 9.34 -13.36
N THR A 17 -10.74 10.20 -13.63
CA THR A 17 -11.30 10.37 -14.98
C THR A 17 -10.22 10.79 -15.97
N TYR A 18 -9.37 11.74 -15.59
CA TYR A 18 -8.24 12.17 -16.42
C TYR A 18 -7.24 11.01 -16.65
N PHE A 19 -6.79 10.34 -15.59
CA PHE A 19 -5.86 9.21 -15.67
C PHE A 19 -6.40 8.06 -16.55
N ASN A 20 -7.70 7.80 -16.47
CA ASN A 20 -8.37 6.71 -17.16
C ASN A 20 -8.69 6.97 -18.64
N LYS A 21 -8.36 8.15 -19.19
CA LYS A 21 -8.43 8.40 -20.64
C LYS A 21 -7.44 7.52 -21.42
N LYS A 22 -7.86 7.00 -22.58
CA LYS A 22 -7.03 6.13 -23.46
C LYS A 22 -5.72 6.82 -23.91
N GLU A 23 -5.78 8.13 -24.10
CA GLU A 23 -4.66 8.99 -24.53
C GLU A 23 -3.49 8.97 -23.52
N ASN A 24 -3.79 8.69 -22.25
CA ASN A 24 -2.82 8.70 -21.16
C ASN A 24 -2.14 7.34 -20.92
N ASN A 25 -2.11 6.45 -21.92
CA ASN A 25 -1.43 5.16 -21.82
C ASN A 25 0.07 5.30 -21.46
N ALA A 26 0.74 6.36 -21.91
CA ALA A 26 2.13 6.64 -21.53
C ALA A 26 2.29 6.95 -20.04
N LEU A 27 1.29 7.58 -19.41
CA LEU A 27 1.27 7.84 -17.98
C LEU A 27 1.13 6.54 -17.18
N ARG A 28 0.26 5.64 -17.63
CA ARG A 28 0.07 4.32 -16.99
C ARG A 28 1.32 3.46 -17.05
N LYS A 29 2.08 3.54 -18.15
CA LYS A 29 3.38 2.88 -18.29
C LYS A 29 4.44 3.35 -17.28
N LYS A 30 4.27 4.52 -16.65
CA LYS A 30 5.17 5.02 -15.59
C LYS A 30 4.88 4.45 -14.21
N LEU A 31 3.78 3.71 -14.04
CA LEU A 31 3.54 2.97 -12.80
C LEU A 31 4.61 1.91 -12.66
N THR A 32 5.21 1.84 -11.47
CA THR A 32 6.36 0.97 -11.23
C THR A 32 6.00 -0.51 -11.30
N GLN A 33 4.70 -0.87 -11.14
CA GLN A 33 4.28 -2.26 -10.90
C GLN A 33 2.85 -2.61 -11.35
N VAL A 34 2.27 -2.00 -12.41
CA VAL A 34 0.90 -2.39 -12.81
C VAL A 34 0.61 -2.25 -14.31
N ARG A 35 0.11 -3.33 -14.95
CA ARG A 35 -0.72 -3.26 -16.18
C ARG A 35 -2.22 -3.12 -15.90
N ASN A 36 -2.72 -3.66 -14.80
CA ASN A 36 -4.14 -3.64 -14.44
C ASN A 36 -4.57 -2.47 -13.53
N THR A 37 -4.48 -1.24 -14.04
CA THR A 37 -4.87 -0.03 -13.30
C THR A 37 -6.37 0.13 -13.10
N SER A 38 -7.19 -0.84 -13.55
CA SER A 38 -8.65 -0.79 -13.42
C SER A 38 -9.06 -0.69 -11.96
N ASN A 39 -8.32 -1.29 -11.02
CA ASN A 39 -8.64 -1.23 -9.60
C ASN A 39 -8.57 0.18 -9.02
N ALA A 40 -7.85 1.11 -9.66
CA ALA A 40 -7.83 2.51 -9.26
C ALA A 40 -9.20 3.19 -9.46
N SER A 41 -10.15 2.58 -10.18
CA SER A 41 -11.53 3.05 -10.26
C SER A 41 -12.26 3.01 -8.92
N ASN A 42 -11.77 2.26 -7.94
CA ASN A 42 -12.34 2.18 -6.59
C ASN A 42 -11.87 3.33 -5.68
N GLY A 43 -11.07 4.26 -6.21
CA GLY A 43 -10.48 5.37 -5.46
C GLY A 43 -8.99 5.17 -5.22
N ILE A 44 -8.28 6.28 -5.03
CA ILE A 44 -6.85 6.32 -4.67
C ILE A 44 -6.63 7.14 -3.40
N CYS A 45 -7.63 7.15 -2.53
CA CYS A 45 -7.72 8.03 -1.37
C CYS A 45 -6.56 7.82 -0.38
N HIS A 46 -6.11 6.58 -0.16
CA HIS A 46 -4.94 6.33 0.69
C HIS A 46 -3.66 6.89 0.05
N GLY A 47 -3.48 6.68 -1.25
CA GLY A 47 -2.38 7.24 -2.02
C GLY A 47 -2.31 8.76 -1.99
N LEU A 48 -3.45 9.43 -2.19
CA LEU A 48 -3.54 10.89 -2.17
C LEU A 48 -3.39 11.47 -0.77
N SER A 49 -4.04 10.88 0.24
CA SER A 49 -3.95 11.34 1.62
C SER A 49 -2.53 11.20 2.17
N ASN A 50 -1.84 10.09 1.86
CA ASN A 50 -0.45 9.94 2.22
C ASN A 50 0.44 10.93 1.45
N LEU A 51 0.27 11.07 0.13
CA LEU A 51 1.02 12.05 -0.67
C LEU A 51 0.85 13.48 -0.15
N TYR A 52 -0.35 13.85 0.31
CA TYR A 52 -0.61 15.12 0.98
C TYR A 52 0.26 15.27 2.23
N LEU A 53 0.27 14.29 3.15
CA LEU A 53 1.09 14.35 4.37
C LEU A 53 2.59 14.46 4.07
N LEU A 54 3.09 13.75 3.05
CA LEU A 54 4.49 13.83 2.62
C LEU A 54 4.90 15.26 2.23
N ASN A 55 4.00 16.00 1.59
CA ASN A 55 4.24 17.40 1.20
C ASN A 55 3.93 18.37 2.35
N GLU A 56 2.94 18.05 3.19
CA GLU A 56 2.55 18.88 4.32
C GLU A 56 3.62 18.92 5.42
N ASN A 57 4.41 17.86 5.61
CA ASN A 57 5.59 17.92 6.48
C ASN A 57 6.56 19.05 6.06
N LYS A 58 6.63 19.33 4.75
CA LYS A 58 7.41 20.44 4.15
C LYS A 58 6.60 21.73 3.97
N SER A 59 5.40 21.80 4.54
CA SER A 59 4.46 22.93 4.42
C SER A 59 3.98 23.20 2.98
N ASP A 60 4.03 22.20 2.11
CA ASP A 60 3.63 22.29 0.70
C ASP A 60 2.35 21.48 0.39
N GLY A 61 1.64 20.96 1.40
CA GLY A 61 0.42 20.17 1.20
C GLY A 61 -0.70 20.96 0.51
N ASP A 62 -0.90 22.22 0.93
CA ASP A 62 -1.85 23.13 0.27
C ASP A 62 -1.50 23.35 -1.21
N LYS A 63 -0.25 23.71 -1.49
CA LYS A 63 0.25 23.97 -2.87
C LYS A 63 0.12 22.74 -3.75
N LEU A 64 0.37 21.55 -3.21
CA LEU A 64 0.18 20.29 -3.92
C LEU A 64 -1.27 20.17 -4.41
N ILE A 65 -2.25 20.30 -3.50
CA ILE A 65 -3.66 20.11 -3.83
C ILE A 65 -4.17 21.21 -4.76
N GLU A 66 -3.76 22.46 -4.53
CA GLU A 66 -4.08 23.59 -5.42
C GLU A 66 -3.54 23.38 -6.83
N SER A 67 -2.27 22.99 -6.96
CA SER A 67 -1.64 22.78 -8.27
C SER A 67 -2.29 21.63 -9.06
N MET A 68 -2.63 20.53 -8.38
CA MET A 68 -3.34 19.41 -9.00
C MET A 68 -4.75 19.83 -9.45
N GLY A 69 -5.48 20.58 -8.61
CA GLY A 69 -6.80 21.09 -8.94
C GLY A 69 -6.79 22.11 -10.09
N ALA A 70 -5.82 23.01 -10.12
CA ALA A 70 -5.64 24.00 -11.18
C ALA A 70 -5.32 23.33 -12.52
N ALA A 71 -4.38 22.37 -12.53
CA ALA A 71 -4.02 21.63 -13.74
C ALA A 71 -5.23 20.89 -14.33
N LEU A 72 -6.05 20.22 -13.50
CA LEU A 72 -7.26 19.54 -13.96
C LEU A 72 -8.30 20.49 -14.56
N LYS A 73 -8.49 21.67 -13.96
CA LYS A 73 -9.38 22.71 -14.50
C LYS A 73 -8.89 23.21 -15.86
N SER A 74 -7.59 23.47 -15.98
CA SER A 74 -6.94 23.93 -17.22
C SER A 74 -7.15 22.93 -18.37
N ILE A 75 -6.91 21.63 -18.10
CA ILE A 75 -7.11 20.54 -19.07
C ILE A 75 -8.57 20.44 -19.52
N LYS A 76 -9.54 20.59 -18.60
CA LYS A 76 -10.97 20.54 -18.95
C LYS A 76 -11.38 21.74 -19.80
N ALA A 77 -10.97 22.96 -19.43
CA ALA A 77 -11.32 24.18 -20.17
C ALA A 77 -10.86 24.12 -21.65
N GLN A 78 -9.68 23.54 -21.89
CA GLN A 78 -9.12 23.36 -23.24
C GLN A 78 -9.90 22.34 -24.09
N SER A 79 -10.54 21.34 -23.48
CA SER A 79 -11.41 20.41 -24.23
C SER A 79 -12.73 21.04 -24.71
N TYR A 80 -13.19 22.12 -24.07
CA TYR A 80 -14.47 22.78 -24.39
C TYR A 80 -14.30 24.02 -25.27
N HIS A 81 -13.20 24.76 -25.15
CA HIS A 81 -12.96 25.97 -25.93
C HIS A 81 -11.53 26.00 -26.50
N LEU A 82 -11.46 26.10 -27.83
CA LEU A 82 -10.27 26.34 -28.67
C LEU A 82 -9.29 25.16 -28.80
N LYS A 83 -9.33 24.52 -29.98
CA LYS A 83 -8.33 23.56 -30.50
C LYS A 83 -6.87 24.07 -30.51
N ASN A 84 -6.59 25.30 -30.07
CA ASN A 84 -5.31 25.99 -30.29
C ASN A 84 -4.55 26.41 -29.01
N ARG A 85 -5.06 26.14 -27.79
CA ARG A 85 -4.23 26.29 -26.57
C ARG A 85 -3.56 24.95 -26.26
N LYS A 86 -2.26 24.85 -26.51
CA LYS A 86 -1.46 23.72 -26.00
C LYS A 86 -1.50 23.74 -24.47
N PRO A 87 -1.67 22.59 -23.79
CA PRO A 87 -1.48 22.52 -22.36
C PRO A 87 -0.10 23.10 -21.99
N ASN A 88 0.01 23.75 -20.82
CA ASN A 88 1.33 24.04 -20.28
C ASN A 88 2.00 22.70 -19.95
N ASP A 89 2.93 22.27 -20.81
CA ASP A 89 3.55 20.94 -20.73
C ASP A 89 4.18 20.68 -19.35
N VAL A 90 4.62 21.74 -18.66
CA VAL A 90 5.19 21.67 -17.30
C VAL A 90 4.11 21.33 -16.26
N GLU A 91 2.95 22.00 -16.29
CA GLU A 91 1.85 21.73 -15.35
C GLU A 91 1.29 20.33 -15.53
N VAL A 92 1.12 19.89 -16.78
CA VAL A 92 0.65 18.54 -17.09
C VAL A 92 1.67 17.49 -16.65
N SER A 93 2.96 17.74 -16.89
CA SER A 93 4.04 16.85 -16.43
C SER A 93 4.07 16.73 -14.90
N LEU A 94 3.91 17.85 -14.19
CA LEU A 94 3.85 17.87 -12.74
C LEU A 94 2.61 17.12 -12.21
N LEU A 95 1.42 17.40 -12.74
CA LEU A 95 0.20 16.67 -12.39
C LEU A 95 0.38 15.16 -12.60
N ASN A 96 0.90 14.77 -13.77
CA ASN A 96 1.19 13.38 -14.10
C ASN A 96 2.14 12.72 -13.09
N LYS A 97 3.19 13.42 -12.68
CA LYS A 97 4.12 12.95 -11.64
C LYS A 97 3.40 12.72 -10.31
N GLN A 98 2.54 13.65 -9.88
CA GLN A 98 1.81 13.50 -8.61
C GLN A 98 0.76 12.39 -8.65
N ILE A 99 0.08 12.21 -9.78
CA ILE A 99 -0.84 11.08 -9.99
C ILE A 99 -0.10 9.76 -9.87
N VAL A 100 1.04 9.61 -10.55
CA VAL A 100 1.87 8.39 -10.49
C VAL A 100 2.38 8.15 -9.07
N ASN A 101 2.82 9.19 -8.36
CA ASN A 101 3.27 9.07 -6.97
C ASN A 101 2.15 8.56 -6.06
N GLY A 102 0.97 9.18 -6.11
CA GLY A 102 -0.20 8.78 -5.32
C GLY A 102 -0.64 7.36 -5.64
N LEU A 103 -0.71 6.99 -6.93
CA LEU A 103 -1.04 5.63 -7.36
C LEU A 103 -0.03 4.60 -6.87
N ASN A 104 1.27 4.84 -7.00
CA ASN A 104 2.29 3.91 -6.52
C ASN A 104 2.19 3.71 -4.99
N ILE A 105 1.83 4.76 -4.23
CA ILE A 105 1.58 4.63 -2.79
C ILE A 105 0.34 3.77 -2.51
N GLN A 106 -0.76 4.01 -3.24
CA GLN A 106 -1.99 3.22 -3.13
C GLN A 106 -1.73 1.75 -3.43
N ILE A 107 -1.04 1.46 -4.53
CA ILE A 107 -0.74 0.09 -5.00
C ILE A 107 0.07 -0.67 -3.96
N SER A 108 1.14 -0.07 -3.45
CA SER A 108 2.00 -0.68 -2.42
C SER A 108 1.22 -0.96 -1.13
N TYR A 109 0.34 -0.04 -0.71
CA TYR A 109 -0.49 -0.24 0.48
C TYR A 109 -1.50 -1.38 0.30
N GLU A 110 -2.28 -1.38 -0.80
CA GLU A 110 -3.29 -2.42 -1.05
C GLU A 110 -2.64 -3.79 -1.20
N ARG A 111 -1.53 -3.89 -1.93
CA ARG A 111 -0.79 -5.16 -2.08
C ARG A 111 -0.26 -5.65 -0.75
N ALA A 112 0.31 -4.79 0.08
CA ALA A 112 0.75 -5.16 1.41
C ALA A 112 -0.41 -5.72 2.25
N TYR A 113 -1.53 -5.01 2.28
CA TYR A 113 -2.73 -5.45 3.00
C TYR A 113 -3.26 -6.79 2.48
N ASP A 114 -3.37 -6.96 1.17
CA ASP A 114 -3.89 -8.15 0.51
C ASP A 114 -2.99 -9.37 0.76
N PHE A 115 -1.67 -9.22 0.60
CA PHE A 115 -0.72 -10.30 0.90
C PHE A 115 -0.71 -10.67 2.38
N ASN A 116 -0.79 -9.69 3.29
CA ASN A 116 -0.91 -9.96 4.73
C ASN A 116 -2.17 -10.77 5.04
N LYS A 117 -3.30 -10.38 4.44
CA LYS A 117 -4.57 -11.08 4.60
C LYS A 117 -4.52 -12.50 4.05
N ILE A 118 -3.83 -12.72 2.92
CA ILE A 118 -3.61 -14.04 2.35
C ILE A 118 -2.78 -14.90 3.30
N ALA A 119 -1.68 -14.37 3.84
CA ALA A 119 -0.82 -15.08 4.79
C ALA A 119 -1.62 -15.67 5.97
N HIS A 120 -2.56 -14.89 6.53
CA HIS A 120 -3.45 -15.33 7.62
C HIS A 120 -4.60 -16.24 7.19
N LYS A 121 -4.84 -16.41 5.89
CA LYS A 121 -5.95 -17.21 5.33
C LYS A 121 -5.49 -18.38 4.46
N ILE A 122 -4.19 -18.71 4.49
CA ILE A 122 -3.59 -19.72 3.61
C ILE A 122 -4.34 -21.05 3.62
N ASP A 123 -4.75 -21.53 4.79
CA ASP A 123 -5.47 -22.79 4.92
C ASP A 123 -6.81 -22.81 4.18
N SER A 124 -7.51 -21.67 4.14
CA SER A 124 -8.80 -21.54 3.44
C SER A 124 -8.63 -21.32 1.93
N LEU A 125 -7.51 -20.75 1.50
CA LEU A 125 -7.25 -20.40 0.11
C LEU A 125 -6.63 -21.56 -0.67
N LEU A 126 -5.83 -22.39 -0.01
CA LEU A 126 -5.16 -23.56 -0.59
C LEU A 126 -5.94 -24.83 -0.26
N ILE A 127 -7.04 -25.04 -0.99
CA ILE A 127 -7.79 -26.28 -0.88
C ILE A 127 -7.05 -27.36 -1.64
N ASP A 128 -6.44 -28.27 -0.90
CA ASP A 128 -6.07 -29.54 -1.50
C ASP A 128 -7.29 -30.47 -1.48
N ASN A 129 -8.06 -30.46 -2.57
CA ASN A 129 -8.94 -31.57 -2.86
C ASN A 129 -8.02 -32.79 -3.02
N LYS A 130 -7.78 -33.51 -1.91
CA LYS A 130 -7.04 -34.77 -1.92
C LYS A 130 -7.56 -35.58 -3.09
N LYS A 131 -6.66 -35.91 -4.02
CA LYS A 131 -6.88 -37.02 -4.94
C LYS A 131 -7.37 -38.18 -4.08
N LYS A 132 -8.57 -38.71 -4.36
CA LYS A 132 -8.85 -40.12 -4.05
C LYS A 132 -7.59 -40.87 -4.46
N LYS A 133 -6.96 -41.59 -3.52
CA LYS A 133 -5.86 -42.54 -3.78
C LYS A 133 -6.27 -43.34 -5.01
N THR A 134 -5.74 -42.95 -6.16
CA THR A 134 -5.73 -43.79 -7.35
C THR A 134 -4.28 -44.15 -7.47
N SER A 135 -4.08 -45.46 -7.29
CA SER A 135 -2.84 -46.18 -7.45
C SER A 135 -1.99 -45.62 -8.58
N LEU A 136 -0.67 -45.65 -8.35
CA LEU A 136 0.37 -45.56 -9.37
C LEU A 136 -0.02 -46.39 -10.60
N ILE A 137 -0.58 -45.77 -11.64
CA ILE A 137 -0.59 -46.29 -13.00
C ILE A 137 -0.44 -45.10 -13.95
N ASN A 138 0.66 -45.14 -14.71
CA ASN A 138 0.98 -44.30 -15.86
C ASN A 138 -0.25 -43.79 -16.62
N LYS A 139 -0.50 -42.48 -16.58
CA LYS A 139 -1.14 -41.75 -17.67
C LYS A 139 -0.47 -40.38 -17.81
N SER A 140 0.63 -40.36 -18.57
CA SER A 140 1.00 -39.21 -19.38
C SER A 140 -0.12 -38.95 -20.40
N LYS A 141 -1.12 -38.15 -20.02
CA LYS A 141 -2.08 -37.55 -20.96
C LYS A 141 -2.76 -36.34 -20.30
N ASP A 142 -2.47 -35.18 -20.88
CA ASP A 142 -3.27 -33.95 -20.84
C ASP A 142 -3.39 -33.17 -19.53
N ILE A 143 -2.25 -32.89 -18.89
CA ILE A 143 -2.08 -31.54 -18.31
C ILE A 143 -1.33 -30.76 -19.38
N LYS A 144 -1.96 -29.73 -19.99
CA LYS A 144 -1.22 -28.71 -20.74
C LYS A 144 -0.30 -28.02 -19.75
N VAL A 145 0.89 -28.59 -19.52
CA VAL A 145 1.95 -27.99 -18.72
C VAL A 145 2.27 -26.68 -19.41
N ASP A 146 2.05 -25.59 -18.69
CA ASP A 146 2.24 -24.25 -19.20
C ASP A 146 3.73 -24.07 -19.55
N LYS A 147 4.05 -23.74 -20.81
CA LYS A 147 5.45 -23.62 -21.26
C LYS A 147 6.24 -22.57 -20.45
N ASN A 148 5.55 -21.65 -19.80
CA ASN A 148 6.15 -20.66 -18.91
C ASN A 148 6.67 -21.29 -17.61
N LEU A 149 6.07 -22.38 -17.12
CA LEU A 149 6.52 -23.12 -15.93
C LEU A 149 7.90 -23.74 -16.18
N ILE A 150 8.06 -24.38 -17.35
CA ILE A 150 9.30 -25.00 -17.81
C ILE A 150 10.42 -23.94 -17.93
N SER A 151 10.08 -22.69 -18.28
CA SER A 151 11.08 -21.61 -18.38
C SER A 151 11.55 -21.05 -17.02
N LEU A 152 10.73 -21.21 -15.96
CA LEU A 152 11.09 -20.88 -14.58
C LEU A 152 11.90 -22.02 -13.94
N GLU A 153 11.58 -23.28 -14.29
CA GLU A 153 12.31 -24.48 -13.88
C GLU A 153 13.71 -24.59 -14.54
N ASN A 154 13.86 -24.15 -15.80
CA ASN A 154 15.07 -24.38 -16.60
C ASN A 154 16.14 -23.26 -16.53
N LYS A 155 16.05 -22.29 -15.63
CA LYS A 155 17.06 -21.21 -15.52
C LYS A 155 18.17 -21.46 -14.50
N GLU A 156 18.05 -22.46 -13.64
CA GLU A 156 19.17 -22.99 -12.88
C GLU A 156 19.37 -24.45 -13.32
N ASN A 157 20.34 -24.69 -14.20
CA ASN A 157 20.85 -26.03 -14.50
C ASN A 157 21.39 -26.64 -13.19
N ASP A 158 20.55 -27.36 -12.45
CA ASP A 158 20.90 -28.50 -11.59
C ASP A 158 19.73 -28.84 -10.65
N LEU A 159 19.26 -30.09 -10.74
CA LEU A 159 18.27 -30.75 -9.87
C LEU A 159 16.87 -30.10 -9.83
N ASN A 160 15.87 -30.89 -10.24
CA ASN A 160 14.46 -30.65 -9.90
C ASN A 160 14.33 -30.45 -8.39
N ILE A 161 14.22 -29.20 -7.94
CA ILE A 161 14.01 -28.86 -6.54
C ILE A 161 12.58 -29.26 -6.19
N LYS A 162 12.42 -30.45 -5.61
CA LYS A 162 11.11 -31.07 -5.38
C LYS A 162 10.17 -30.15 -4.61
N ASN A 163 10.70 -29.43 -3.62
CA ASN A 163 9.93 -28.49 -2.81
C ASN A 163 9.40 -27.30 -3.62
N LEU A 164 10.22 -26.67 -4.47
CA LEU A 164 9.77 -25.53 -5.28
C LEU A 164 8.69 -25.97 -6.27
N TYR A 165 8.84 -27.15 -6.87
CA TYR A 165 7.81 -27.74 -7.72
C TYR A 165 6.50 -27.94 -6.95
N ASP A 166 6.54 -28.58 -5.78
CA ASP A 166 5.33 -28.86 -4.99
C ASP A 166 4.62 -27.56 -4.55
N ILE A 167 5.39 -26.54 -4.12
CA ILE A 167 4.90 -25.21 -3.74
C ILE A 167 4.22 -24.51 -4.93
N THR A 168 4.93 -24.40 -6.05
CA THR A 168 4.43 -23.67 -7.24
C THR A 168 3.26 -24.38 -7.89
N HIS A 169 3.26 -25.72 -7.89
CA HIS A 169 2.14 -26.54 -8.35
C HIS A 169 0.88 -26.34 -7.47
N LEU A 170 1.03 -26.32 -6.14
CA LEU A 170 -0.09 -26.04 -5.22
C LEU A 170 -0.68 -24.65 -5.44
N LEU A 171 0.18 -23.63 -5.61
CA LEU A 171 -0.25 -22.27 -5.95
C LEU A 171 -0.96 -22.23 -7.29
N MET A 172 -0.42 -22.88 -8.32
CA MET A 172 -1.00 -22.90 -9.66
C MET A 172 -2.42 -23.50 -9.64
N LYS A 173 -2.61 -24.61 -8.93
CA LYS A 173 -3.94 -25.24 -8.74
C LYS A 173 -4.96 -24.29 -8.10
N ASN A 174 -4.50 -23.34 -7.29
CA ASN A 174 -5.35 -22.39 -6.57
C ASN A 174 -5.23 -20.93 -7.08
N ILE A 175 -4.53 -20.69 -8.20
CA ILE A 175 -4.09 -19.34 -8.60
C ILE A 175 -5.26 -18.37 -8.81
N SER A 176 -6.38 -18.84 -9.35
CA SER A 176 -7.58 -18.01 -9.52
C SER A 176 -8.16 -17.54 -8.19
N ARG A 177 -8.13 -18.39 -7.14
CA ARG A 177 -8.63 -18.03 -5.81
C ARG A 177 -7.67 -17.06 -5.13
N VAL A 178 -6.37 -17.30 -5.24
CA VAL A 178 -5.35 -16.42 -4.65
C VAL A 178 -5.38 -15.05 -5.35
N ASN A 179 -5.32 -15.01 -6.68
CA ASN A 179 -5.29 -13.76 -7.44
C ASN A 179 -6.53 -12.89 -7.24
N LYS A 180 -7.71 -13.47 -6.98
CA LYS A 180 -8.93 -12.70 -6.67
C LYS A 180 -8.83 -11.90 -5.35
N ASN A 181 -7.87 -12.24 -4.50
CA ASN A 181 -7.63 -11.57 -3.22
C ASN A 181 -6.48 -10.56 -3.29
N VAL A 182 -5.88 -10.32 -4.46
CA VAL A 182 -4.78 -9.36 -4.61
C VAL A 182 -5.13 -8.31 -5.66
N SER A 183 -5.12 -7.07 -5.23
CA SER A 183 -5.29 -5.90 -6.08
C SER A 183 -4.00 -5.60 -6.84
N TYR A 184 -4.12 -5.06 -8.06
CA TYR A 184 -2.98 -4.57 -8.84
C TYR A 184 -1.90 -5.62 -9.16
N LEU A 185 -2.32 -6.80 -9.60
CA LEU A 185 -1.39 -7.77 -10.19
C LEU A 185 -0.96 -7.36 -11.61
N ASP A 186 0.33 -7.48 -11.89
CA ASP A 186 0.95 -7.27 -13.20
C ASP A 186 0.64 -8.40 -14.18
N SER A 187 0.61 -9.62 -13.66
CA SER A 187 0.34 -10.83 -14.43
C SER A 187 -0.36 -11.87 -13.56
N LYS A 188 -1.01 -12.84 -14.21
CA LYS A 188 -1.62 -13.98 -13.49
C LYS A 188 -0.61 -14.87 -12.75
N TYR A 189 0.69 -14.76 -13.08
CA TYR A 189 1.76 -15.58 -12.51
C TYR A 189 2.66 -14.82 -11.53
N GLU A 190 2.44 -13.52 -11.35
CA GLU A 190 3.30 -12.68 -10.50
C GLU A 190 3.44 -13.24 -9.07
N ILE A 191 2.37 -13.76 -8.49
CA ILE A 191 2.43 -14.39 -7.15
C ILE A 191 3.40 -15.57 -7.12
N ILE A 192 3.45 -16.37 -8.19
CA ILE A 192 4.37 -17.51 -8.29
C ILE A 192 5.80 -17.00 -8.40
N GLU A 193 6.03 -15.94 -9.18
CA GLU A 193 7.35 -15.29 -9.32
C GLU A 193 7.85 -14.75 -7.98
N LEU A 194 6.99 -14.06 -7.21
CA LEU A 194 7.30 -13.51 -5.90
C LEU A 194 7.59 -14.60 -4.85
N VAL A 195 6.80 -15.67 -4.84
CA VAL A 195 7.04 -16.81 -3.94
C VAL A 195 8.31 -17.56 -4.31
N THR A 196 8.59 -17.72 -5.61
CA THR A 196 9.83 -18.33 -6.11
C THR A 196 11.05 -17.50 -5.72
N PHE A 197 10.94 -16.17 -5.81
CA PHE A 197 11.97 -15.26 -5.32
C PHE A 197 12.25 -15.50 -3.83
N TYR A 198 11.21 -15.53 -2.99
CA TYR A 198 11.39 -15.81 -1.56
C TYR A 198 12.00 -17.19 -1.30
N TYR A 199 11.53 -18.24 -1.98
CA TYR A 199 12.09 -19.59 -1.88
C TYR A 199 13.61 -19.60 -2.14
N ASN A 200 14.05 -18.90 -3.18
CA ASN A 200 15.46 -18.82 -3.55
C ASN A 200 16.31 -18.06 -2.52
N LEU A 201 15.72 -17.12 -1.78
CA LEU A 201 16.39 -16.47 -0.66
C LEU A 201 16.61 -17.46 0.49
N VAL A 202 15.59 -18.25 0.84
CA VAL A 202 15.67 -19.30 1.87
C VAL A 202 16.72 -20.35 1.51
N ARG A 203 16.64 -20.89 0.29
CA ARG A 203 17.56 -21.93 -0.21
C ARG A 203 19.02 -21.50 -0.17
N LYS A 204 19.31 -20.24 -0.51
CA LYS A 204 20.69 -19.70 -0.53
C LYS A 204 21.18 -19.34 0.88
N ASN A 205 20.39 -19.59 1.92
CA ASN A 205 20.60 -19.11 3.28
C ASN A 205 20.88 -17.60 3.31
N LYS A 206 20.21 -16.86 2.42
CA LYS A 206 20.34 -15.41 2.24
C LYS A 206 19.18 -14.63 2.86
N GLU A 207 18.29 -15.31 3.58
CA GLU A 207 17.31 -14.63 4.44
C GLU A 207 18.01 -13.71 5.46
N ASP A 208 19.25 -14.06 5.87
CA ASP A 208 20.07 -13.28 6.79
C ASP A 208 20.86 -12.13 6.12
N SER A 209 20.71 -11.90 4.81
CA SER A 209 21.34 -10.76 4.14
C SER A 209 20.66 -9.44 4.57
N ILE A 210 21.47 -8.40 4.78
CA ILE A 210 21.14 -7.14 5.48
C ILE A 210 19.88 -6.42 4.98
N GLU A 211 19.52 -6.54 3.70
CA GLU A 211 18.31 -5.90 3.14
C GLU A 211 17.00 -6.67 3.41
N ILE A 212 17.10 -7.96 3.78
CA ILE A 212 15.97 -8.88 3.96
C ILE A 212 15.75 -9.23 5.44
N TYR A 213 16.82 -9.22 6.25
CA TYR A 213 16.84 -9.57 7.69
C TYR A 213 15.69 -8.95 8.49
N TYR A 214 15.24 -7.76 8.11
CA TYR A 214 14.28 -7.03 8.90
C TYR A 214 12.80 -7.21 8.50
N CYS A 215 12.50 -7.93 7.42
CA CYS A 215 11.13 -8.15 6.96
C CYS A 215 10.57 -9.53 7.36
N HIS A 216 11.24 -10.29 8.24
CA HIS A 216 10.84 -11.68 8.52
C HIS A 216 10.44 -11.94 9.96
N LYS A 217 9.37 -12.73 10.11
CA LYS A 217 9.32 -13.70 11.19
C LYS A 217 10.16 -14.89 10.71
N ILE A 218 11.17 -15.29 11.47
CA ILE A 218 12.10 -16.35 11.05
C ILE A 218 11.28 -17.60 10.71
N LEU A 219 11.44 -18.11 9.48
CA LEU A 219 10.83 -19.36 9.05
C LEU A 219 11.24 -20.47 10.02
N ASN A 220 10.34 -21.39 10.34
CA ASN A 220 10.66 -22.49 11.22
C ASN A 220 11.95 -23.19 10.76
N GLU A 221 12.94 -23.31 11.66
CA GLU A 221 14.26 -23.85 11.34
C GLU A 221 14.21 -25.25 10.70
N ASN A 222 13.24 -26.09 11.05
CA ASN A 222 13.10 -27.40 10.40
C ASN A 222 12.70 -27.25 8.92
N ILE A 223 11.77 -26.34 8.61
CA ILE A 223 11.34 -26.07 7.23
C ILE A 223 12.50 -25.43 6.44
N LYS A 224 13.21 -24.47 7.05
CA LYS A 224 14.38 -23.81 6.46
C LYS A 224 15.46 -24.84 6.11
N ASN A 225 15.84 -25.69 7.07
CA ASN A 225 16.85 -26.72 6.85
C ASN A 225 16.42 -27.74 5.78
N LYS A 226 15.14 -28.12 5.74
CA LYS A 226 14.61 -28.96 4.67
C LYS A 226 14.72 -28.30 3.29
N ILE A 227 14.45 -27.01 3.17
CA ILE A 227 14.60 -26.26 1.91
C ILE A 227 16.07 -26.18 1.49
N ILE A 228 16.98 -25.86 2.42
CA ILE A 228 18.42 -25.76 2.15
C ILE A 228 19.01 -27.11 1.73
N SER A 229 18.61 -28.19 2.41
CA SER A 229 19.08 -29.56 2.13
C SER A 229 18.25 -30.31 1.08
N ASP A 230 17.29 -29.64 0.43
CA ASP A 230 16.34 -30.22 -0.54
C ASP A 230 15.63 -31.50 -0.02
N LEU A 231 15.36 -31.55 1.28
CA LEU A 231 14.54 -32.59 1.89
C LEU A 231 13.05 -32.29 1.66
N PRO A 232 12.20 -33.29 1.38
CA PRO A 232 10.79 -33.07 1.09
C PRO A 232 10.04 -32.37 2.23
N LEU A 233 9.26 -31.34 1.87
CA LEU A 233 8.25 -30.73 2.73
C LEU A 233 6.93 -31.50 2.63
N ASP A 234 6.23 -31.64 3.76
CA ASP A 234 4.83 -32.09 3.76
C ASP A 234 3.85 -30.92 3.46
N ASP A 235 2.57 -31.24 3.25
CA ASP A 235 1.54 -30.25 2.92
C ASP A 235 1.40 -29.14 3.98
N LYS A 236 1.58 -29.48 5.27
CA LYS A 236 1.48 -28.52 6.38
C LYS A 236 2.70 -27.60 6.35
N GLU A 237 3.88 -28.14 6.12
CA GLU A 237 5.12 -27.38 5.99
C GLU A 237 5.08 -26.45 4.78
N ILE A 238 4.56 -26.90 3.62
CA ILE A 238 4.35 -26.06 2.43
C ILE A 238 3.42 -24.88 2.76
N LYS A 239 2.33 -25.12 3.48
CA LYS A 239 1.40 -24.04 3.89
C LYS A 239 2.04 -23.05 4.85
N ILE A 240 2.82 -23.52 5.81
CA ILE A 240 3.58 -22.66 6.72
C ILE A 240 4.59 -21.82 5.93
N PHE A 241 5.32 -22.43 4.99
CA PHE A 241 6.23 -21.71 4.10
C PHE A 241 5.49 -20.62 3.31
N LEU A 242 4.36 -20.95 2.69
CA LEU A 242 3.58 -20.00 1.91
C LEU A 242 3.04 -18.84 2.77
N ALA A 243 2.58 -19.11 3.99
CA ALA A 243 2.17 -18.06 4.91
C ALA A 243 3.33 -17.08 5.22
N ASN A 244 4.53 -17.61 5.49
CA ASN A 244 5.73 -16.78 5.69
C ASN A 244 6.10 -16.01 4.42
N ALA A 245 6.01 -16.64 3.25
CA ALA A 245 6.28 -15.99 1.96
C ALA A 245 5.36 -14.79 1.72
N PHE A 246 4.06 -14.93 1.96
CA PHE A 246 3.11 -13.83 1.81
C PHE A 246 3.29 -12.73 2.86
N GLU A 247 3.65 -13.07 4.10
CA GLU A 247 4.00 -12.07 5.12
C GLU A 247 5.24 -11.27 4.72
N PHE A 248 6.25 -11.93 4.16
CA PHE A 248 7.44 -11.27 3.63
C PHE A 248 7.11 -10.33 2.46
N ILE A 249 6.37 -10.82 1.46
CA ILE A 249 5.99 -10.03 0.29
C ILE A 249 5.17 -8.81 0.74
N SER A 250 4.26 -8.98 1.71
CA SER A 250 3.50 -7.89 2.30
C SER A 250 4.40 -6.79 2.87
N LYS A 251 5.40 -7.17 3.68
CA LYS A 251 6.36 -6.24 4.28
C LYS A 251 7.22 -5.55 3.22
N LEU A 252 7.65 -6.29 2.19
CA LEU A 252 8.41 -5.74 1.08
C LEU A 252 7.61 -4.69 0.30
N GLU A 253 6.31 -4.92 0.08
CA GLU A 253 5.43 -3.95 -0.57
C GLU A 253 5.28 -2.68 0.27
N MET A 254 5.12 -2.84 1.58
CA MET A 254 4.92 -1.71 2.47
C MET A 254 6.19 -0.91 2.76
N TYR A 255 7.35 -1.58 2.75
CA TYR A 255 8.66 -0.93 2.87
C TYR A 255 8.86 0.18 1.84
N LYS A 256 8.34 0.01 0.61
CA LYS A 256 8.39 1.03 -0.45
C LYS A 256 7.68 2.33 -0.04
N ASN A 257 6.59 2.23 0.72
CA ASN A 257 5.87 3.38 1.25
C ASN A 257 6.62 3.97 2.44
N THR A 258 7.07 3.14 3.38
CA THR A 258 7.81 3.62 4.55
C THR A 258 9.10 4.35 4.14
N ALA A 259 9.83 3.85 3.15
CA ALA A 259 11.01 4.53 2.61
C ALA A 259 10.68 5.93 2.04
N LYS A 260 9.54 6.10 1.34
CA LYS A 260 9.08 7.41 0.86
C LYS A 260 8.68 8.34 2.00
N ASN A 261 8.03 7.81 3.04
CA ASN A 261 7.66 8.55 4.24
C ASN A 261 8.91 9.12 4.91
N ILE A 262 9.93 8.29 5.11
CA ILE A 262 11.20 8.68 5.74
C ILE A 262 11.95 9.72 4.92
N ASN A 263 12.01 9.55 3.60
CA ASN A 263 12.61 10.55 2.69
C ASN A 263 11.86 11.89 2.71
N SER A 264 10.61 11.90 3.19
CA SER A 264 9.82 13.11 3.42
C SER A 264 9.87 13.57 4.88
N GLY A 265 10.65 12.93 5.74
CA GLY A 265 10.82 13.27 7.15
C GLY A 265 9.71 12.73 8.06
N LEU A 266 9.00 11.68 7.66
CA LEU A 266 7.92 11.06 8.45
C LEU A 266 8.24 9.59 8.78
N ILE A 267 8.03 9.20 10.03
CA ILE A 267 8.16 7.81 10.52
C ILE A 267 7.09 7.52 11.55
N ASN A 268 6.68 6.28 11.71
CA ASN A 268 5.62 5.93 12.66
C ASN A 268 6.17 5.83 14.09
N ASP A 269 7.29 5.13 14.25
CA ASP A 269 8.04 4.99 15.48
C ASP A 269 9.55 5.17 15.23
N ILE A 270 10.05 6.30 15.71
CA ILE A 270 11.46 6.68 15.61
C ILE A 270 12.38 5.80 16.47
N SER A 271 11.82 5.10 17.46
CA SER A 271 12.57 4.21 18.35
C SER A 271 12.88 2.86 17.70
N LEU A 272 12.26 2.53 16.57
CA LEU A 272 12.37 1.23 15.91
C LEU A 272 13.00 1.35 14.51
N PRO A 273 13.61 0.27 13.98
CA PRO A 273 14.09 0.23 12.59
C PRO A 273 12.96 0.47 11.58
N ILE A 274 13.29 0.96 10.38
CA ILE A 274 12.36 1.29 9.28
C ILE A 274 11.41 0.13 8.93
N CYS A 275 11.97 -1.05 9.01
CA CYS A 275 11.45 -2.34 8.63
C CYS A 275 10.71 -3.05 9.77
N ASP A 276 10.72 -2.46 10.97
CA ASP A 276 9.90 -2.94 12.08
C ASP A 276 8.41 -2.87 11.74
N TYR A 277 7.63 -3.82 12.25
CA TYR A 277 6.20 -3.89 12.01
C TYR A 277 5.45 -2.58 12.37
N ALA A 278 5.89 -1.89 13.42
CA ALA A 278 5.33 -0.60 13.82
C ALA A 278 5.56 0.50 12.76
N ASN A 279 6.65 0.43 12.01
CA ASN A 279 7.01 1.35 10.92
C ASN A 279 6.49 0.92 9.55
N LEU A 280 6.22 -0.37 9.38
CA LEU A 280 5.56 -0.87 8.19
C LEU A 280 4.04 -0.70 8.26
N GLN A 281 3.40 -0.46 9.42
CA GLN A 281 1.95 -0.11 9.51
C GLN A 281 1.01 -0.89 8.55
N ILE A 282 1.27 -2.19 8.40
CA ILE A 282 0.51 -3.08 7.51
C ILE A 282 -0.91 -3.30 8.05
N ASN A 283 -1.03 -3.25 9.37
CA ASN A 283 -2.29 -3.35 10.08
C ASN A 283 -2.73 -2.00 10.64
N LYS A 284 -4.04 -1.93 10.81
CA LYS A 284 -4.74 -0.72 11.21
C LYS A 284 -4.85 -0.69 12.74
N ASN A 285 -4.48 0.42 13.36
CA ASN A 285 -4.79 0.61 14.77
C ASN A 285 -6.25 1.02 14.88
N GLN A 286 -7.08 0.13 15.43
CA GLN A 286 -8.45 0.48 15.73
C GLN A 286 -8.48 1.51 16.87
N SER A 287 -8.99 2.69 16.55
CA SER A 287 -9.23 3.79 17.48
C SER A 287 -10.71 4.16 17.44
N ASN A 288 -11.14 5.08 18.29
CA ASN A 288 -12.44 5.71 18.19
C ASN A 288 -12.25 7.23 18.19
N ILE A 289 -13.32 7.98 17.90
CA ILE A 289 -13.22 9.44 17.73
C ILE A 289 -12.79 10.13 19.02
N GLU A 290 -13.27 9.69 20.17
CA GLU A 290 -12.90 10.32 21.46
C GLU A 290 -11.43 10.04 21.81
N LYS A 291 -10.92 8.84 21.51
CA LYS A 291 -9.50 8.52 21.63
C LYS A 291 -8.65 9.33 20.67
N LEU A 292 -9.10 9.49 19.42
CA LEU A 292 -8.42 10.34 18.43
C LEU A 292 -8.30 11.78 18.93
N LYS A 293 -9.40 12.36 19.46
CA LYS A 293 -9.38 13.71 20.04
C LYS A 293 -8.40 13.80 21.22
N ALA A 294 -8.49 12.87 22.16
CA ALA A 294 -7.59 12.84 23.31
C ALA A 294 -6.12 12.68 22.91
N ASP A 295 -5.83 11.87 21.88
CA ASP A 295 -4.48 11.69 21.34
C ASP A 295 -3.94 12.97 20.69
N ILE A 296 -4.80 13.73 19.99
CA ILE A 296 -4.47 15.04 19.44
C ILE A 296 -4.16 16.02 20.57
N GLU A 297 -5.11 16.23 21.49
CA GLU A 297 -4.96 17.14 22.64
C GLU A 297 -3.67 16.84 23.42
N ASN A 298 -3.40 15.56 23.71
CA ASN A 298 -2.21 15.16 24.43
C ASN A 298 -0.92 15.42 23.65
N LYS A 299 -0.94 15.27 22.32
CA LYS A 299 0.24 15.54 21.49
C LYS A 299 0.58 17.04 21.46
N LEU A 300 -0.44 17.88 21.38
CA LEU A 300 -0.32 19.34 21.27
C LEU A 300 0.16 20.00 22.57
N LYS A 301 -0.08 19.40 23.74
CA LYS A 301 0.46 19.87 25.04
C LYS A 301 2.00 19.98 25.06
N TYR A 302 2.69 19.27 24.17
CA TYR A 302 4.14 19.21 24.12
C TYR A 302 4.74 19.96 22.92
N ASN A 303 4.02 20.92 22.33
CA ASN A 303 4.47 21.72 21.17
C ASN A 303 4.91 20.85 19.96
N ASN A 304 4.26 19.69 19.80
CA ASN A 304 4.57 18.75 18.74
C ASN A 304 3.53 18.82 17.62
N ASP A 305 4.00 18.69 16.38
CA ASP A 305 3.13 18.42 15.26
C ASP A 305 2.41 17.06 15.41
N TYR A 306 1.23 16.98 14.79
CA TYR A 306 0.43 15.76 14.71
C TYR A 306 0.07 15.48 13.24
N TYR A 307 0.44 14.31 12.75
CA TYR A 307 0.13 13.83 11.40
C TYR A 307 -0.47 12.44 11.48
N SER A 308 -1.58 12.21 10.78
CA SER A 308 -2.24 10.91 10.80
C SER A 308 -3.03 10.67 9.52
N LEU A 309 -3.02 9.44 9.01
CA LEU A 309 -4.03 8.98 8.05
C LEU A 309 -5.16 8.31 8.81
N ILE A 310 -6.39 8.63 8.43
CA ILE A 310 -7.59 8.04 9.00
C ILE A 310 -8.32 7.28 7.90
N SER A 311 -8.49 5.98 8.09
CA SER A 311 -9.29 5.15 7.20
C SER A 311 -10.63 4.80 7.83
N TYR A 312 -11.70 5.00 7.07
CA TYR A 312 -13.06 4.63 7.44
C TYR A 312 -13.91 4.34 6.21
N ASP A 313 -14.67 3.25 6.25
CA ASP A 313 -15.63 2.85 5.21
C ASP A 313 -15.02 2.77 3.80
N GLY A 314 -13.82 2.19 3.70
CA GLY A 314 -13.09 2.08 2.44
C GLY A 314 -12.50 3.41 1.92
N HIS A 315 -12.63 4.50 2.66
CA HIS A 315 -12.05 5.80 2.34
C HIS A 315 -10.91 6.14 3.28
N CYS A 316 -9.91 6.88 2.81
CA CYS A 316 -8.76 7.32 3.59
C CYS A 316 -8.57 8.83 3.46
N MET A 317 -8.43 9.49 4.60
CA MET A 317 -8.31 10.93 4.78
C MET A 317 -7.02 11.24 5.56
N ALA A 318 -6.63 12.50 5.63
CA ALA A 318 -5.44 12.93 6.36
C ALA A 318 -5.75 14.06 7.34
N ILE A 319 -5.12 14.00 8.51
CA ILE A 319 -5.07 15.08 9.50
C ILE A 319 -3.63 15.57 9.58
N SER A 320 -3.46 16.89 9.53
CA SER A 320 -2.20 17.56 9.82
C SER A 320 -2.47 18.72 10.77
N ILE A 321 -1.77 18.74 11.89
CA ILE A 321 -1.79 19.85 12.85
C ILE A 321 -0.34 20.27 13.04
N LYS A 322 -0.03 21.48 12.59
CA LYS A 322 1.33 22.01 12.63
C LYS A 322 1.40 23.23 13.53
N HIS A 323 2.47 23.32 14.29
CA HIS A 323 2.78 24.52 15.04
C HIS A 323 3.42 25.56 14.11
N ASP A 324 2.76 26.70 13.91
CA ASP A 324 3.31 27.86 13.18
C ASP A 324 3.42 29.05 14.13
N LYS A 325 4.66 29.42 14.44
CA LYS A 325 5.04 30.47 15.40
C LYS A 325 4.49 30.22 16.81
N ASN A 326 3.28 30.70 17.09
CA ASN A 326 2.61 30.65 18.39
C ASN A 326 1.23 29.97 18.32
N ASN A 327 0.79 29.57 17.12
CA ASN A 327 -0.54 29.02 16.91
C ASN A 327 -0.44 27.67 16.20
N TYR A 328 -1.43 26.81 16.44
CA TYR A 328 -1.60 25.60 15.66
C TYR A 328 -2.52 25.86 14.47
N ILE A 329 -2.14 25.31 13.32
CA ILE A 329 -2.99 25.27 12.13
C ILE A 329 -3.50 23.84 11.97
N TYR A 330 -4.81 23.67 12.05
CA TYR A 330 -5.48 22.37 11.97
C TYR A 330 -6.00 22.17 10.55
N LYS A 331 -5.56 21.10 9.89
CA LYS A 331 -5.96 20.78 8.53
C LYS A 331 -6.52 19.36 8.45
N PHE A 332 -7.66 19.25 7.77
CA PHE A 332 -8.28 17.99 7.38
C PHE A 332 -8.32 17.90 5.86
N PHE A 333 -7.73 16.87 5.30
CA PHE A 333 -7.76 16.60 3.87
C PHE A 333 -8.62 15.37 3.56
N ASP A 334 -9.63 15.59 2.73
CA ASP A 334 -10.46 14.55 2.12
C ASP A 334 -10.23 14.54 0.60
N PRO A 335 -9.71 13.46 0.01
CA PRO A 335 -9.52 13.34 -1.43
C PRO A 335 -10.78 13.57 -2.29
N ASN A 336 -11.98 13.44 -1.72
CA ASN A 336 -13.25 13.70 -2.43
C ASN A 336 -13.72 15.15 -2.34
N ARG A 337 -13.13 15.97 -1.45
CA ARG A 337 -13.68 17.28 -1.10
C ARG A 337 -12.65 18.40 -1.07
N GLY A 338 -11.44 18.12 -0.62
CA GLY A 338 -10.38 19.11 -0.45
C GLY A 338 -9.84 19.23 0.95
N ILE A 339 -9.18 20.36 1.21
CA ILE A 339 -8.61 20.71 2.51
C ILE A 339 -9.57 21.65 3.24
N LYS A 340 -9.90 21.29 4.48
CA LYS A 340 -10.55 22.16 5.44
C LYS A 340 -9.54 22.61 6.49
N LYS A 341 -9.51 23.90 6.78
CA LYS A 341 -8.61 24.54 7.74
C LYS A 341 -9.40 25.08 8.93
N TYR A 342 -8.78 25.02 10.10
CA TYR A 342 -9.24 25.66 11.33
C TYR A 342 -8.05 26.29 12.04
N ASP A 343 -8.29 27.43 12.67
CA ASP A 343 -7.30 28.17 13.47
C ASP A 343 -7.50 27.94 14.98
N ASN A 344 -8.50 27.13 15.35
CA ASN A 344 -8.88 26.83 16.73
C ASN A 344 -9.07 25.31 16.91
N GLU A 345 -8.48 24.79 17.99
CA GLU A 345 -8.60 23.39 18.42
C GLU A 345 -10.05 22.97 18.62
N ASN A 346 -10.84 23.76 19.36
CA ASN A 346 -12.21 23.41 19.72
C ASN A 346 -13.07 23.26 18.47
N ASP A 347 -12.98 24.21 17.53
CA ASP A 347 -13.72 24.14 16.28
C ASP A 347 -13.33 22.91 15.46
N PHE A 348 -12.03 22.59 15.39
CA PHE A 348 -11.55 21.40 14.71
C PHE A 348 -12.08 20.11 15.35
N LEU A 349 -11.94 19.95 16.66
CA LEU A 349 -12.34 18.74 17.39
C LEU A 349 -13.86 18.54 17.40
N GLU A 350 -14.65 19.62 17.51
CA GLU A 350 -16.12 19.57 17.40
C GLU A 350 -16.56 19.12 16.01
N ASN A 351 -15.90 19.61 14.95
CA ASN A 351 -16.23 19.26 13.58
C ASN A 351 -15.63 17.92 13.11
N LEU A 352 -14.65 17.36 13.81
CA LEU A 352 -13.93 16.15 13.40
C LEU A 352 -14.86 14.98 13.12
N LYS A 353 -15.89 14.79 13.96
CA LYS A 353 -16.90 13.74 13.77
C LYS A 353 -17.63 13.89 12.43
N HIS A 354 -18.00 15.12 12.10
CA HIS A 354 -18.73 15.43 10.87
C HIS A 354 -17.84 15.34 9.63
N LEU A 355 -16.58 15.77 9.74
CA LEU A 355 -15.58 15.65 8.67
C LEU A 355 -15.35 14.17 8.29
N LEU A 356 -15.18 13.31 9.29
CA LEU A 356 -14.91 11.87 9.09
C LEU A 356 -16.09 11.09 8.49
N SER A 357 -17.32 11.62 8.57
CA SER A 357 -18.49 10.99 7.95
C SER A 357 -19.00 11.73 6.72
N TYR A 358 -18.31 12.78 6.26
CA TYR A 358 -18.82 13.62 5.18
C TYR A 358 -18.76 12.95 3.79
N HIS A 359 -18.00 11.85 3.68
CA HIS A 359 -17.88 11.04 2.47
C HIS A 359 -18.87 9.87 2.40
N SER A 360 -19.58 9.55 3.48
CA SER A 360 -20.45 8.38 3.56
C SER A 360 -21.81 8.74 4.13
N ASP A 361 -22.88 8.18 3.57
CA ASP A 361 -24.22 8.27 4.15
C ASP A 361 -24.39 7.36 5.39
N LYS A 362 -23.35 6.61 5.75
CA LYS A 362 -23.35 5.73 6.91
C LYS A 362 -23.19 6.51 8.22
N PRO A 363 -23.78 6.01 9.32
CA PRO A 363 -23.55 6.58 10.64
C PRO A 363 -22.07 6.54 10.99
N ILE A 364 -21.61 7.60 11.66
CA ILE A 364 -20.25 7.75 12.17
C ILE A 364 -19.86 6.46 12.91
N PRO A 365 -18.70 5.87 12.60
CA PRO A 365 -18.35 4.59 13.17
C PRO A 365 -17.94 4.73 14.63
N ASN A 366 -18.19 3.67 15.39
CA ASN A 366 -17.58 3.52 16.70
C ASN A 366 -16.06 3.27 16.62
N HIS A 367 -15.57 2.85 15.45
CA HIS A 367 -14.17 2.54 15.21
C HIS A 367 -13.64 3.14 13.91
N ILE A 368 -12.45 3.73 13.98
CA ILE A 368 -11.68 4.21 12.84
C ILE A 368 -10.32 3.53 12.84
N ASP A 369 -9.74 3.45 11.65
CA ASP A 369 -8.40 2.94 11.48
C ASP A 369 -7.42 4.12 11.40
N GLU A 370 -6.46 4.17 12.32
CA GLU A 370 -5.54 5.29 12.45
C GLU A 370 -4.08 4.89 12.17
N PHE A 371 -3.40 5.70 11.36
CA PHE A 371 -2.00 5.54 10.95
C PHE A 371 -1.21 6.81 11.33
N LYS A 372 -0.64 6.80 12.54
CA LYS A 372 0.07 7.97 13.10
C LYS A 372 1.49 8.08 12.54
N PHE A 373 1.93 9.32 12.32
CA PHE A 373 3.31 9.66 11.97
C PHE A 373 3.93 10.61 13.00
N ARG A 374 5.25 10.59 13.05
CA ARG A 374 6.15 11.46 13.79
C ARG A 374 7.09 12.12 12.79
N VAL A 375 7.49 13.35 13.09
CA VAL A 375 8.51 14.06 12.34
C VAL A 375 9.88 13.50 12.72
N LEU A 376 10.68 13.13 11.71
CA LEU A 376 12.10 12.83 11.84
C LEU A 376 12.87 14.15 11.85
N SER A 377 13.51 14.48 12.96
CA SER A 377 14.50 15.57 13.02
C SER A 377 15.86 15.07 12.52
N MET A 378 16.71 15.95 11.98
CA MET A 378 18.09 15.55 11.61
C MET A 378 18.88 15.01 12.81
N ASP A 379 18.62 15.52 14.03
CA ASP A 379 19.29 15.09 15.26
C ASP A 379 18.98 13.63 15.65
N SER A 380 17.83 13.11 15.23
CA SER A 380 17.43 11.73 15.52
C SER A 380 18.00 10.71 14.53
N PHE A 381 18.52 11.17 13.38
CA PHE A 381 19.21 10.32 12.40
C PHE A 381 20.66 10.00 12.83
N LEU A 382 21.31 10.90 13.58
CA LEU A 382 22.68 10.78 14.06
C LEU A 382 22.85 9.86 15.28
N LEU A 383 21.75 9.44 15.93
CA LEU A 383 21.79 8.62 17.14
C LEU A 383 21.65 7.11 16.87
N LYS A 384 21.55 6.68 15.61
CA LYS A 384 21.23 5.28 15.25
C LYS A 384 21.97 4.69 14.06
N HIS A 385 22.92 5.43 13.51
CA HIS A 385 24.01 4.93 12.68
C HIS A 385 25.32 5.20 13.40
#